data_AF-A0A353RM87-F1
#
_entry.id   AF-A0A353RM87-F1
#
_cell.length_a   1.000
_cell.length_b   1.000
_cell.length_c   1.000
_cell.angle_alpha   90.00
_cell.angle_beta   90.00
_cell.angle_gamma   90.00
#
_symmetry.space_group_name_H-M   'P 1'
#
loop_
_entity.id
_entity.type
_entity.pdbx_description
1 polymer ?
#
loop_
_entity_poly.entity_id
_entity_poly.type
_entity_poly.pdbx_seq_one_letter_code
_entity_poly.pdbx_strand_id
1 'polypeptide(L)'
;MDRICKNCGSQLATENYFCPNCGIKQPEYSSEEIETKEAHGQIQEQRDTAEGDIDFQKINGKLKVKNSQQKAVVISLIVSLAGVILTYLTFTEGSPLYKAYAVTLISIFIVLAGLIVALILRSRAKKMKTLISGENVIASWQLSDQKKSEYASFLFQNEKEKNKAILLITTVLIVIIFGIVILLMGEGRGVMFLMMVALIAIIAAFALGMPAYYRNKNLNGDGVILIGRKFAYINGFFHNWDFPLSGIQKVKMIEKPFHGLYIKYYYFDRTLKNSEELNIPASPEIDLGHIVKQLKEK
;
A
#
# COMPACT_ATOMS: atom_id res chain seq x y z
N MET A 1 28.84 -15.83 24.13
CA MET A 1 27.83 -14.79 23.82
C MET A 1 27.27 -15.12 22.44
N ASP A 2 25.96 -15.40 22.36
CA ASP A 2 25.31 -15.77 21.11
C ASP A 2 25.24 -14.56 20.19
N ARG A 3 25.79 -14.68 18.98
CA ARG A 3 25.75 -13.62 17.97
C ARG A 3 24.52 -13.78 17.09
N ILE A 4 23.93 -12.68 16.65
CA ILE A 4 22.71 -12.70 15.83
C ILE A 4 23.12 -12.54 14.36
N CYS A 5 22.58 -13.39 13.49
CA CYS A 5 22.81 -13.29 12.06
C CYS A 5 22.27 -11.96 11.51
N LYS A 6 23.15 -11.14 10.92
CA LYS A 6 22.80 -9.81 10.39
C LYS A 6 21.82 -9.82 9.22
N ASN A 7 21.62 -10.99 8.58
CA ASN A 7 20.68 -11.14 7.47
C ASN A 7 19.30 -11.66 7.92
N CYS A 8 19.25 -12.68 8.78
CA CYS A 8 18.00 -13.38 9.10
C CYS A 8 17.60 -13.36 10.58
N GLY A 9 18.39 -12.74 11.45
CA GLY A 9 18.06 -12.59 12.87
C GLY A 9 18.15 -13.88 13.70
N SER A 10 18.62 -15.00 13.15
CA SER A 10 18.80 -16.25 13.93
C SER A 10 20.00 -16.17 14.85
N GLN A 11 19.90 -16.75 16.04
CA GLN A 11 21.03 -16.94 16.96
C GLN A 11 22.08 -17.88 16.35
N LEU A 12 23.35 -17.55 16.52
CA LEU A 12 24.51 -18.26 16.00
C LEU A 12 25.47 -18.60 17.13
N ALA A 13 25.92 -19.85 17.18
CA ALA A 13 27.10 -20.23 17.98
C ALA A 13 28.33 -19.47 17.47
N THR A 14 29.27 -19.16 18.37
CA THR A 14 30.46 -18.31 18.12
C THR A 14 31.37 -18.83 17.00
N GLU A 15 31.32 -20.13 16.72
CA GLU A 15 32.28 -20.85 15.86
C GLU A 15 31.81 -21.01 14.39
N ASN A 16 30.57 -20.64 14.08
CA ASN A 16 29.98 -20.90 12.75
C ASN A 16 30.34 -19.83 11.70
N TYR A 17 31.33 -20.04 10.85
CA TYR A 17 31.67 -19.08 9.78
C TYR A 17 30.49 -18.78 8.82
N PHE A 18 29.51 -19.69 8.75
CA PHE A 18 28.27 -19.54 7.99
C PHE A 18 27.03 -19.69 8.88
N CYS A 19 26.01 -18.87 8.64
CA CYS A 19 24.74 -19.00 9.36
C CYS A 19 24.01 -20.29 8.92
N PRO A 20 23.67 -21.22 9.84
CA PRO A 20 22.99 -22.47 9.49
C PRO A 20 21.55 -22.29 8.99
N ASN A 21 20.94 -21.11 9.20
CA ASN A 21 19.55 -20.82 8.80
C ASN A 21 19.43 -20.06 7.46
N CYS A 22 20.44 -19.25 7.08
CA CYS A 22 20.40 -18.49 5.82
C CYS A 22 21.59 -18.74 4.88
N GLY A 23 22.65 -19.40 5.36
CA GLY A 23 23.84 -19.77 4.58
C GLY A 23 24.83 -18.63 4.36
N ILE A 24 24.60 -17.44 4.89
CA ILE A 24 25.46 -16.28 4.65
C ILE A 24 26.69 -16.30 5.56
N LYS A 25 27.87 -16.02 4.99
CA LYS A 25 29.13 -15.91 5.72
C LYS A 25 29.04 -14.76 6.72
N GLN A 26 29.40 -15.01 7.97
CA GLN A 26 29.48 -13.96 8.99
C GLN A 26 30.90 -13.39 9.02
N PRO A 27 31.07 -12.08 9.31
CA PRO A 27 32.39 -11.50 9.51
C PRO A 27 33.10 -12.21 10.67
N GLU A 28 34.40 -12.48 10.49
CA GLU A 28 35.24 -13.07 11.53
C GLU A 28 35.34 -12.12 12.73
N TYR A 29 35.16 -12.68 13.92
CA TYR A 29 35.30 -11.94 15.17
C TYR A 29 36.78 -11.97 15.56
N SER A 30 37.55 -10.92 15.29
CA SER A 30 38.79 -10.67 16.03
C SER A 30 38.44 -9.81 17.24
N SER A 31 38.72 -10.34 18.42
CA SER A 31 38.60 -9.63 19.68
C SER A 31 39.84 -8.76 19.87
N GLU A 32 39.87 -7.59 19.24
CA GLU A 32 40.86 -6.49 19.31
C GLU A 32 40.60 -5.67 18.03
N GLU A 33 40.28 -4.37 17.99
CA GLU A 33 40.71 -3.21 18.77
C GLU A 33 39.65 -2.10 18.75
N ILE A 34 39.52 -1.43 19.90
CA ILE A 34 39.07 -0.05 20.01
C ILE A 34 40.31 0.82 19.75
N GLU A 35 40.08 1.95 19.08
CA GLU A 35 40.93 3.14 18.98
C GLU A 35 41.92 3.31 17.80
N THR A 36 41.85 4.55 17.31
CA THR A 36 42.81 5.33 16.53
C THR A 36 42.80 5.24 15.00
N LYS A 37 42.52 6.42 14.44
CA LYS A 37 42.66 6.83 13.05
C LYS A 37 44.11 6.64 12.59
N GLU A 38 44.27 6.17 11.35
CA GLU A 38 45.02 6.82 10.25
C GLU A 38 45.46 5.76 9.25
N ALA A 39 44.98 5.87 8.01
CA ALA A 39 45.77 5.71 6.80
C ALA A 39 44.82 5.67 5.60
N HIS A 40 44.75 6.81 4.90
CA HIS A 40 44.39 6.84 3.50
C HIS A 40 45.14 5.74 2.75
N GLY A 41 44.42 4.92 1.97
CA GLY A 41 45.08 4.12 0.93
C GLY A 41 44.54 2.73 0.64
N GLN A 42 43.36 2.30 1.09
CA GLN A 42 42.82 0.98 0.70
C GLN A 42 41.28 0.91 0.54
N ILE A 43 40.60 2.03 0.29
CA ILE A 43 39.12 2.03 0.12
C ILE A 43 38.68 1.61 -1.29
N GLN A 44 39.61 1.43 -2.24
CA GLN A 44 39.24 1.30 -3.66
C GLN A 44 39.21 -0.14 -4.20
N GLU A 45 39.58 -1.15 -3.42
CA GLU A 45 39.71 -2.53 -3.93
C GLU A 45 38.72 -3.55 -3.31
N GLN A 46 37.83 -3.11 -2.41
CA GLN A 46 36.83 -3.97 -1.75
C GLN A 46 35.37 -3.59 -1.99
N ARG A 47 35.07 -2.64 -2.89
CA ARG A 47 33.68 -2.37 -3.32
C ARG A 47 33.18 -3.24 -4.48
N ASP A 48 34.07 -4.00 -5.12
CA ASP A 48 33.74 -4.73 -6.34
C ASP A 48 33.40 -6.23 -6.13
N THR A 49 33.17 -6.67 -4.88
CA THR A 49 32.89 -8.10 -4.60
C THR A 49 31.63 -8.36 -3.77
N ALA A 50 30.60 -7.51 -3.89
CA ALA A 50 29.26 -7.78 -3.36
C ALA A 50 28.16 -7.81 -4.45
N GLU A 51 28.52 -8.05 -5.72
CA GLU A 51 27.57 -8.40 -6.79
C GLU A 51 27.23 -9.91 -6.77
N GLY A 52 26.92 -10.45 -5.59
CA GLY A 52 26.19 -11.70 -5.51
C GLY A 52 24.72 -11.39 -5.75
N ASP A 53 24.16 -11.87 -6.86
CA ASP A 53 22.75 -11.70 -7.23
C ASP A 53 21.85 -12.01 -6.01
N ILE A 54 21.12 -10.99 -5.53
CA ILE A 54 20.29 -11.13 -4.33
C ILE A 54 19.11 -12.05 -4.69
N ASP A 55 19.12 -13.27 -4.15
CA ASP A 55 18.05 -14.24 -4.37
C ASP A 55 16.77 -13.85 -3.60
N PHE A 56 15.96 -12.99 -4.21
CA PHE A 56 14.67 -12.57 -3.68
C PHE A 56 13.65 -13.70 -3.59
N GLN A 57 13.79 -14.78 -4.37
CA GLN A 57 12.86 -15.91 -4.28
C GLN A 57 13.03 -16.62 -2.93
N LYS A 58 14.27 -16.86 -2.52
CA LYS A 58 14.60 -17.46 -1.22
C LYS A 58 14.21 -16.56 -0.05
N ILE A 59 14.42 -15.25 -0.17
CA ILE A 59 14.03 -14.27 0.86
C ILE A 59 12.50 -14.25 1.00
N ASN A 60 11.78 -14.08 -0.11
CA ASN A 60 10.32 -13.93 -0.08
C ASN A 60 9.59 -15.23 0.21
N GLY A 61 10.17 -16.39 -0.10
CA GLY A 61 9.62 -17.70 0.30
C GLY A 61 9.44 -17.85 1.81
N LYS A 62 10.20 -17.09 2.62
CA LYS A 62 10.05 -17.04 4.08
C LYS A 62 8.98 -16.04 4.55
N LEU A 63 8.63 -15.05 3.72
CA LEU A 63 7.65 -14.01 4.05
C LEU A 63 6.23 -14.52 3.80
N LYS A 64 5.39 -14.54 4.83
CA LYS A 64 3.99 -14.98 4.73
C LYS A 64 3.08 -13.87 4.18
N VAL A 65 3.31 -13.44 2.95
CA VAL A 65 2.51 -12.39 2.29
C VAL A 65 1.32 -13.02 1.57
N LYS A 66 0.10 -12.53 1.86
CA LYS A 66 -1.12 -12.97 1.18
C LYS A 66 -1.43 -12.05 -0.01
N ASN A 67 -1.82 -12.63 -1.14
CA ASN A 67 -2.30 -11.85 -2.28
C ASN A 67 -3.74 -11.35 -2.03
N SER A 68 -3.87 -10.17 -1.44
CA SER A 68 -5.16 -9.54 -1.15
C SER A 68 -5.97 -9.23 -2.42
N GLN A 69 -5.29 -8.95 -3.53
CA GLN A 69 -5.92 -8.64 -4.81
C GLN A 69 -6.64 -9.88 -5.38
N GLN A 70 -6.07 -11.07 -5.21
CA GLN A 70 -6.71 -12.32 -5.65
C GLN A 70 -8.04 -12.58 -4.93
N LYS A 71 -8.11 -12.28 -3.62
CA LYS A 71 -9.36 -12.40 -2.87
C LYS A 71 -10.45 -11.48 -3.43
N ALA A 72 -10.08 -10.25 -3.78
CA ALA A 72 -11.02 -9.29 -4.35
C ALA A 72 -11.54 -9.75 -5.73
N VAL A 73 -10.70 -10.38 -6.57
CA VAL A 73 -11.14 -11.02 -7.83
C VAL A 73 -12.20 -12.08 -7.56
N VAL A 74 -11.97 -12.96 -6.60
CA VAL A 74 -12.94 -14.03 -6.24
C VAL A 74 -14.26 -13.44 -5.77
N ILE A 75 -14.23 -12.43 -4.89
CA ILE A 75 -15.44 -11.75 -4.42
C ILE A 75 -16.20 -11.13 -5.59
N SER A 76 -15.53 -10.44 -6.53
CA SER A 76 -16.18 -9.86 -7.71
C SER A 76 -16.81 -10.91 -8.62
N LEU A 77 -16.19 -12.08 -8.76
CA LEU A 77 -16.78 -13.20 -9.51
C LEU A 77 -17.99 -13.81 -8.80
N ILE A 78 -17.96 -13.92 -7.47
CA ILE A 78 -19.12 -14.38 -6.68
C ILE A 78 -20.29 -13.39 -6.82
N VAL A 79 -20.02 -12.08 -6.74
CA VAL A 79 -21.05 -11.04 -6.96
C VAL A 79 -21.63 -11.12 -8.37
N SER A 80 -20.77 -11.33 -9.38
CA SER A 80 -21.21 -11.52 -10.76
C SER A 80 -22.09 -12.78 -10.89
N LEU A 81 -21.68 -13.90 -10.30
CA LEU A 81 -22.47 -15.13 -10.27
C LEU A 81 -23.83 -14.95 -9.59
N ALA A 82 -23.88 -14.19 -8.48
CA ALA A 82 -25.15 -13.85 -7.83
C ALA A 82 -26.07 -13.05 -8.77
N GLY A 83 -25.51 -12.12 -9.56
CA GLY A 83 -26.25 -11.43 -10.61
C GLY A 83 -26.78 -12.37 -11.71
N VAL A 84 -26.01 -13.38 -12.11
CA VAL A 84 -26.46 -14.41 -13.07
C VAL A 84 -27.63 -15.21 -12.48
N ILE A 85 -27.52 -15.63 -11.22
CA ILE A 85 -28.58 -16.38 -10.52
C ILE A 85 -29.85 -15.52 -10.42
N LEU A 86 -29.74 -14.25 -10.02
CA LEU A 86 -30.89 -13.34 -9.97
C LEU A 86 -31.55 -13.18 -11.34
N THR A 87 -30.74 -13.01 -12.39
CA THR A 87 -31.24 -12.94 -13.77
C THR A 87 -32.01 -14.21 -14.13
N TYR A 88 -31.43 -15.39 -13.87
CA TYR A 88 -32.09 -16.67 -14.13
C TYR A 88 -33.43 -16.82 -13.39
N LEU A 89 -33.47 -16.44 -12.11
CA LEU A 89 -34.71 -16.48 -11.31
C LEU A 89 -35.81 -15.61 -11.92
N THR A 90 -35.49 -14.47 -12.52
CA THR A 90 -36.51 -13.60 -13.15
C THR A 90 -37.23 -14.22 -14.34
N PHE A 91 -36.66 -15.26 -14.96
CA PHE A 91 -37.24 -15.99 -16.09
C PHE A 91 -37.78 -17.37 -15.73
N THR A 92 -37.60 -17.83 -14.49
CA THR A 92 -38.03 -19.17 -14.06
C THR A 92 -39.45 -19.12 -13.53
N GLU A 93 -40.36 -19.86 -14.16
CA GLU A 93 -41.75 -20.01 -13.69
C GLU A 93 -41.77 -20.63 -12.28
N GLY A 94 -42.60 -20.06 -11.40
CA GLY A 94 -42.69 -20.46 -9.98
C GLY A 94 -41.68 -19.77 -9.06
N SER A 95 -40.75 -18.95 -9.58
CA SER A 95 -39.88 -18.14 -8.72
C SER A 95 -40.63 -16.90 -8.19
N PRO A 96 -40.28 -16.41 -6.98
CA PRO A 96 -40.83 -15.15 -6.46
C PRO A 96 -40.48 -13.91 -7.30
N LEU A 97 -39.49 -14.03 -8.20
CA LEU A 97 -38.97 -12.94 -9.02
C LEU A 97 -39.43 -13.06 -10.49
N TYR A 98 -40.28 -14.04 -10.81
CA TYR A 98 -40.73 -14.28 -12.18
C TYR A 98 -41.35 -13.01 -12.79
N LYS A 99 -40.85 -12.63 -13.97
CA LYS A 99 -41.22 -11.40 -14.72
C LYS A 99 -40.88 -10.07 -14.02
N ALA A 100 -40.04 -10.07 -12.99
CA ALA A 100 -39.55 -8.84 -12.36
C ALA A 100 -38.45 -8.17 -13.22
N TYR A 101 -38.81 -7.57 -14.35
CA TYR A 101 -37.87 -7.03 -15.34
C TYR A 101 -36.92 -5.95 -14.80
N ALA A 102 -37.36 -5.15 -13.81
CA ALA A 102 -36.49 -4.19 -13.13
C ALA A 102 -35.32 -4.88 -12.40
N VAL A 103 -35.59 -6.02 -11.77
CA VAL A 103 -34.56 -6.85 -11.12
C VAL A 103 -33.64 -7.46 -12.18
N THR A 104 -34.17 -7.88 -13.33
CA THR A 104 -33.36 -8.37 -14.45
C THR A 104 -32.34 -7.31 -14.91
N LEU A 105 -32.77 -6.06 -15.12
CA LEU A 105 -31.87 -4.97 -15.54
C LEU A 105 -30.75 -4.71 -14.53
N ILE A 106 -31.10 -4.59 -13.24
CA ILE A 106 -30.12 -4.38 -12.16
C ILE A 106 -29.15 -5.57 -12.08
N SER A 107 -29.66 -6.79 -12.21
CA SER A 107 -28.84 -8.01 -12.13
C SER A 107 -27.83 -8.09 -13.27
N ILE A 108 -28.23 -7.74 -14.49
CA ILE A 108 -27.31 -7.65 -15.64
C ILE A 108 -26.21 -6.62 -15.37
N PHE A 109 -26.56 -5.45 -14.82
CA PHE A 109 -25.57 -4.44 -14.46
C PHE A 109 -24.58 -4.96 -13.41
N ILE A 110 -25.06 -5.68 -12.39
CA ILE A 110 -24.22 -6.35 -11.38
C ILE A 110 -23.27 -7.36 -12.02
N VAL A 111 -23.76 -8.19 -12.96
CA VAL A 111 -22.93 -9.15 -13.69
C VAL A 111 -21.79 -8.44 -14.41
N LEU A 112 -22.12 -7.43 -15.23
CA LEU A 112 -21.14 -6.68 -16.03
C LEU A 112 -20.13 -5.94 -15.15
N ALA A 113 -20.60 -5.22 -14.13
CA ALA A 113 -19.73 -4.52 -13.19
C ALA A 113 -18.80 -5.49 -12.46
N GLY A 114 -19.33 -6.63 -11.96
CA GLY A 114 -18.55 -7.66 -11.30
C GLY A 114 -17.45 -8.25 -12.20
N LEU A 115 -17.77 -8.53 -13.47
CA LEU A 115 -16.80 -9.03 -14.45
C LEU A 115 -15.71 -7.98 -14.77
N ILE A 116 -16.10 -6.74 -15.03
CA ILE A 116 -15.16 -5.64 -15.31
C ILE A 116 -14.19 -5.46 -14.13
N VAL A 117 -14.72 -5.41 -12.90
CA VAL A 117 -13.90 -5.30 -11.69
C VAL A 117 -12.99 -6.51 -11.52
N ALA A 118 -13.49 -7.73 -11.74
CA ALA A 118 -12.68 -8.94 -11.68
C ALA A 118 -11.52 -8.91 -12.69
N LEU A 119 -11.75 -8.43 -13.92
CA LEU A 119 -10.70 -8.29 -14.94
C LEU A 119 -9.61 -7.30 -14.53
N ILE A 120 -10.00 -6.11 -14.06
CA ILE A 120 -9.06 -5.07 -13.60
C ILE A 120 -8.21 -5.61 -12.44
N LEU A 121 -8.86 -6.22 -11.44
CA LEU A 121 -8.18 -6.74 -10.26
C LEU A 121 -7.33 -7.98 -10.56
N ARG A 122 -7.69 -8.79 -11.55
CA ARG A 122 -6.88 -9.95 -11.99
C ARG A 122 -5.52 -9.50 -12.51
N SER A 123 -5.48 -8.39 -13.26
CA SER A 123 -4.20 -7.79 -13.70
C SER A 123 -3.34 -7.40 -12.49
N ARG A 124 -3.93 -6.72 -11.49
CA ARG A 124 -3.23 -6.35 -10.25
C ARG A 124 -2.79 -7.57 -9.43
N ALA A 125 -3.61 -8.62 -9.37
CA ALA A 125 -3.30 -9.85 -8.65
C ALA A 125 -2.09 -10.59 -9.25
N LYS A 126 -1.95 -10.59 -10.59
CA LYS A 126 -0.76 -11.12 -11.26
C LYS A 126 0.50 -10.35 -10.88
N LYS A 127 0.46 -9.01 -10.90
CA LYS A 127 1.59 -8.15 -10.48
C LYS A 127 1.98 -8.37 -9.02
N MET A 128 0.98 -8.49 -8.14
CA MET A 128 1.22 -8.83 -6.74
C MET A 128 1.88 -10.21 -6.59
N LYS A 129 1.49 -11.20 -7.41
CA LYS A 129 2.12 -12.53 -7.40
C LYS A 129 3.60 -12.46 -7.77
N THR A 130 3.98 -11.62 -8.75
CA THR A 130 5.39 -11.45 -9.15
C THR A 130 6.24 -10.72 -8.11
N LEU A 131 5.64 -9.86 -7.26
CA LEU A 131 6.33 -9.34 -6.08
C LEU A 131 6.55 -10.45 -5.05
N ILE A 132 5.48 -11.20 -4.73
CA ILE A 132 5.56 -12.27 -3.72
C ILE A 132 6.56 -13.35 -4.13
N SER A 133 6.64 -13.70 -5.42
CA SER A 133 7.59 -14.71 -5.91
C SER A 133 9.05 -14.23 -5.92
N GLY A 134 9.31 -12.93 -5.82
CA GLY A 134 10.65 -12.36 -5.96
C GLY A 134 11.07 -12.02 -7.39
N GLU A 135 10.26 -12.36 -8.40
CA GLU A 135 10.58 -12.17 -9.83
C GLU A 135 10.78 -10.69 -10.22
N ASN A 136 9.95 -9.80 -9.67
CA ASN A 136 9.99 -8.36 -9.97
C ASN A 136 10.33 -7.52 -8.73
N VAL A 137 11.19 -8.04 -7.85
CA VAL A 137 11.60 -7.39 -6.61
C VAL A 137 13.00 -6.85 -6.74
N ILE A 138 13.18 -5.61 -6.31
CA ILE A 138 14.49 -4.95 -6.21
C ILE A 138 14.92 -4.75 -4.76
N ALA A 139 13.97 -4.76 -3.82
CA ALA A 139 14.25 -4.69 -2.39
C ALA A 139 13.11 -5.32 -1.58
N SER A 140 13.47 -5.97 -0.48
CA SER A 140 12.54 -6.65 0.42
C SER A 140 13.02 -6.49 1.86
N TRP A 141 12.13 -6.06 2.76
CA TRP A 141 12.41 -6.01 4.20
C TRP A 141 11.12 -6.12 5.01
N GLN A 142 11.24 -6.36 6.31
CA GLN A 142 10.11 -6.40 7.24
C GLN A 142 10.30 -5.40 8.37
N LEU A 143 9.24 -4.67 8.68
CA LEU A 143 9.21 -3.71 9.79
C LEU A 143 9.04 -4.45 11.12
N SER A 144 9.77 -3.98 12.14
CA SER A 144 9.46 -4.35 13.52
C SER A 144 8.10 -3.78 13.94
N ASP A 145 7.46 -4.38 14.94
CA ASP A 145 6.18 -3.88 15.45
C ASP A 145 6.26 -2.43 15.95
N GLN A 146 7.41 -2.05 16.53
CA GLN A 146 7.68 -0.67 16.92
C GLN A 146 7.68 0.26 15.69
N LYS A 147 8.46 -0.06 14.65
CA LYS A 147 8.54 0.76 13.43
C LYS A 147 7.21 0.83 12.69
N LYS A 148 6.45 -0.27 12.68
CA LYS A 148 5.08 -0.32 12.13
C LYS A 148 4.14 0.61 12.91
N SER A 149 4.23 0.66 14.23
CA SER A 149 3.43 1.57 15.07
C SER A 149 3.81 3.04 14.86
N GLU A 150 5.10 3.36 14.78
CA GLU A 150 5.61 4.69 14.44
C GLU A 150 5.09 5.13 13.06
N TYR A 151 5.19 4.26 12.06
CA TYR A 151 4.71 4.50 10.71
C TYR A 151 3.19 4.72 10.64
N ALA A 152 2.40 3.84 11.25
CA ALA A 152 0.95 3.97 11.30
C ALA A 152 0.49 5.26 12.00
N SER A 153 1.22 5.66 13.05
CA SER A 153 0.95 6.91 13.78
C SER A 153 1.29 8.14 12.94
N PHE A 154 2.42 8.12 12.22
CA PHE A 154 2.76 9.18 11.27
C PHE A 154 1.70 9.34 10.17
N LEU A 155 1.31 8.25 9.51
CA LEU A 155 0.27 8.27 8.47
C LEU A 155 -1.06 8.80 9.02
N PHE A 156 -1.45 8.36 10.21
CA PHE A 156 -2.69 8.80 10.85
C PHE A 156 -2.70 10.31 11.09
N GLN A 157 -1.63 10.87 11.67
CA GLN A 157 -1.57 12.30 11.93
C GLN A 157 -1.54 13.10 10.62
N ASN A 158 -0.77 12.65 9.63
CA ASN A 158 -0.69 13.31 8.33
C ASN A 158 -2.06 13.37 7.62
N GLU A 159 -2.78 12.24 7.56
CA GLU A 159 -4.09 12.20 6.91
C GLU A 159 -5.19 12.89 7.74
N LYS A 160 -5.12 12.81 9.07
CA LYS A 160 -6.08 13.51 9.95
C LYS A 160 -6.00 15.03 9.76
N GLU A 161 -4.81 15.61 9.74
CA GLU A 161 -4.66 17.06 9.57
C GLU A 161 -5.09 17.52 8.16
N LYS A 162 -4.73 16.77 7.12
CA LYS A 162 -5.22 17.03 5.74
C LYS A 162 -6.74 16.97 5.67
N ASN A 163 -7.35 15.91 6.20
CA ASN A 163 -8.80 15.74 6.16
C ASN A 163 -9.53 16.80 6.98
N LYS A 164 -8.98 17.23 8.12
CA LYS A 164 -9.56 18.31 8.93
C LYS A 164 -9.58 19.63 8.16
N ALA A 165 -8.49 19.97 7.48
CA ALA A 165 -8.43 21.18 6.66
C ALA A 165 -9.45 21.12 5.50
N ILE A 166 -9.52 20.00 4.77
CA ILE A 166 -10.47 19.82 3.65
C ILE A 166 -11.91 19.84 4.16
N LEU A 167 -12.21 19.19 5.29
CA LEU A 167 -13.54 19.19 5.89
C LEU A 167 -13.98 20.60 6.28
N LEU A 168 -13.10 21.40 6.88
CA LEU A 168 -13.40 22.79 7.23
C LEU A 168 -13.77 23.60 6.00
N ILE A 169 -12.93 23.58 4.96
CA ILE A 169 -13.17 24.31 3.70
C ILE A 169 -14.48 23.87 3.06
N THR A 170 -14.71 22.56 2.96
CA THR A 170 -15.91 21.98 2.34
C THR A 170 -17.16 22.34 3.14
N THR A 171 -17.10 22.29 4.47
CA THR A 171 -18.23 22.64 5.35
C THR A 171 -18.59 24.12 5.19
N VAL A 172 -17.59 25.01 5.18
CA VAL A 172 -17.83 26.44 4.94
C VAL A 172 -18.49 26.67 3.59
N LEU A 173 -18.00 26.03 2.53
CA LEU A 173 -18.59 26.14 1.19
C LEU A 173 -20.04 25.63 1.16
N ILE A 174 -20.32 24.48 1.77
CA ILE A 174 -21.68 23.93 1.88
C ILE A 174 -22.60 24.89 2.62
N VAL A 175 -22.17 25.43 3.77
CA VAL A 175 -22.97 26.38 4.57
C VAL A 175 -23.25 27.66 3.79
N ILE A 176 -22.28 28.18 3.03
CA ILE A 176 -22.49 29.37 2.19
C ILE A 176 -23.52 29.08 1.09
N ILE A 177 -23.33 27.99 0.33
CA ILE A 177 -24.20 27.65 -0.81
C ILE A 177 -25.62 27.35 -0.32
N PHE A 178 -25.77 26.42 0.63
CA PHE A 178 -27.08 26.08 1.17
C PHE A 178 -27.70 27.25 1.93
N GLY A 179 -26.90 28.03 2.67
CA GLY A 179 -27.37 29.22 3.39
C GLY A 179 -28.02 30.25 2.46
N ILE A 180 -27.36 30.58 1.35
CA ILE A 180 -27.94 31.49 0.34
C ILE A 180 -29.26 30.92 -0.22
N VAL A 181 -29.26 29.64 -0.61
CA VAL A 181 -30.47 29.00 -1.17
C VAL A 181 -31.61 28.98 -0.16
N ILE A 182 -31.34 28.65 1.10
CA ILE A 182 -32.33 28.62 2.18
C ILE A 182 -32.92 30.02 2.44
N LEU A 183 -32.10 31.07 2.42
CA LEU A 183 -32.57 32.45 2.62
C LEU A 183 -33.50 32.90 1.48
N LEU A 184 -33.21 32.49 0.24
CA LEU A 184 -33.98 32.88 -0.95
C LEU A 184 -35.26 32.06 -1.16
N MET A 185 -35.30 30.80 -0.70
CA MET A 185 -36.48 29.94 -0.82
C MET A 185 -37.58 30.39 0.14
N GLY A 186 -38.86 30.32 -0.23
CA GLY A 186 -39.98 30.57 0.69
C GLY A 186 -40.41 29.30 1.42
N GLU A 187 -40.79 28.28 0.66
CA GLU A 187 -41.20 26.97 1.15
C GLU A 187 -40.03 25.97 1.13
N GLY A 188 -40.06 24.93 1.98
CA GLY A 188 -39.07 23.86 1.97
C GLY A 188 -37.72 24.17 2.65
N ARG A 189 -37.56 25.34 3.27
CA ARG A 189 -36.33 25.76 3.99
C ARG A 189 -35.84 24.71 4.99
N GLY A 190 -36.76 24.12 5.77
CA GLY A 190 -36.42 23.12 6.78
C GLY A 190 -35.85 21.83 6.17
N VAL A 191 -36.41 21.37 5.04
CA VAL A 191 -35.91 20.18 4.33
C VAL A 191 -34.51 20.45 3.78
N MET A 192 -34.29 21.61 3.17
CA MET A 192 -32.97 22.00 2.66
C MET A 192 -31.92 22.12 3.78
N PHE A 193 -32.30 22.63 4.95
CA PHE A 193 -31.43 22.66 6.12
C PHE A 193 -31.07 21.25 6.60
N LEU A 194 -32.04 20.34 6.70
CA LEU A 194 -31.78 18.94 7.07
C LEU A 194 -30.87 18.24 6.06
N MET A 195 -31.04 18.49 4.75
CA MET A 195 -30.16 17.98 3.71
C MET A 195 -28.73 18.53 3.84
N MET A 196 -28.57 19.82 4.14
CA MET A 196 -27.27 20.43 4.42
C MET A 196 -26.57 19.73 5.60
N VAL A 197 -27.28 19.57 6.73
CA VAL A 197 -26.75 18.91 7.93
C VAL A 197 -26.41 17.45 7.64
N ALA A 198 -27.28 16.70 6.96
CA ALA A 198 -27.04 15.31 6.59
C ALA A 198 -25.80 15.17 5.68
N LEU A 199 -25.64 16.04 4.69
CA LEU A 199 -24.47 16.03 3.81
C LEU A 199 -23.17 16.31 4.59
N ILE A 200 -23.16 17.33 5.45
CA ILE A 200 -22.01 17.65 6.31
C ILE A 200 -21.69 16.46 7.22
N ALA A 201 -22.70 15.85 7.84
CA ALA A 201 -22.53 14.71 8.73
C ALA A 201 -21.91 13.50 8.00
N ILE A 202 -22.37 13.20 6.77
CA ILE A 202 -21.80 12.12 5.95
C ILE A 202 -20.34 12.41 5.59
N ILE A 203 -20.03 13.62 5.12
CA ILE A 203 -18.65 13.99 4.76
C ILE A 203 -17.74 13.96 6.00
N ALA A 204 -18.21 14.48 7.14
CA ALA A 204 -17.47 14.45 8.40
C ALA A 204 -17.19 13.02 8.88
N ALA A 205 -18.17 12.11 8.75
CA ALA A 205 -18.00 10.70 9.10
C ALA A 205 -16.86 10.05 8.31
N PHE A 206 -16.76 10.30 7.00
CA PHE A 206 -15.65 9.81 6.18
C PHE A 206 -14.33 10.52 6.49
N ALA A 207 -14.33 11.85 6.60
CA ALA A 207 -13.13 12.64 6.85
C ALA A 207 -12.45 12.25 8.17
N LEU A 208 -13.23 11.94 9.21
CA LEU A 208 -12.73 11.56 10.54
C LEU A 208 -12.57 10.03 10.69
N GLY A 209 -13.44 9.24 10.07
CA GLY A 209 -13.43 7.78 10.18
C GLY A 209 -12.35 7.09 9.37
N MET A 210 -12.08 7.56 8.14
CA MET A 210 -11.09 6.93 7.25
C MET A 210 -9.67 6.92 7.82
N PRO A 211 -9.14 8.01 8.41
CA PRO A 211 -7.83 7.97 9.07
C PRO A 211 -7.74 6.89 10.16
N ALA A 212 -8.77 6.76 11.00
CA ALA A 212 -8.80 5.75 12.06
C ALA A 212 -8.85 4.33 11.49
N TYR A 213 -9.66 4.10 10.46
CA TYR A 213 -9.71 2.83 9.74
C TYR A 213 -8.34 2.45 9.15
N TYR A 214 -7.68 3.37 8.45
CA TYR A 214 -6.36 3.12 7.86
C TYR A 214 -5.26 2.94 8.90
N ARG A 215 -5.33 3.63 10.04
CA ARG A 215 -4.43 3.39 11.18
C ARG A 215 -4.56 1.95 11.67
N ASN A 216 -5.79 1.51 11.96
CA ASN A 216 -6.03 0.13 12.42
C ASN A 216 -5.59 -0.89 11.38
N LYS A 217 -5.84 -0.63 10.09
CA LYS A 217 -5.40 -1.51 9.01
C LYS A 217 -3.86 -1.60 8.91
N ASN A 218 -3.15 -0.48 9.08
CA ASN A 218 -1.68 -0.48 9.09
C ASN A 218 -1.10 -1.18 10.33
N LEU A 219 -1.70 -1.02 11.51
CA LEU A 219 -1.26 -1.72 12.73
C LEU A 219 -1.39 -3.24 12.60
N ASN A 220 -2.47 -3.70 11.97
CA ASN A 220 -2.74 -5.11 11.71
C ASN A 220 -2.09 -5.62 10.41
N GLY A 221 -1.30 -4.79 9.73
CA GLY A 221 -0.55 -5.20 8.55
C GLY A 221 0.59 -6.17 8.89
N ASP A 222 1.08 -6.87 7.88
CA ASP A 222 2.15 -7.87 8.02
C ASP A 222 3.55 -7.26 8.22
N GLY A 223 3.68 -5.94 8.12
CA GLY A 223 4.94 -5.22 8.22
C GLY A 223 5.88 -5.46 7.02
N VAL A 224 5.46 -6.21 6.00
CA VAL A 224 6.33 -6.56 4.88
C VAL A 224 6.36 -5.44 3.86
N ILE A 225 7.57 -5.13 3.39
CA ILE A 225 7.83 -4.19 2.30
C ILE A 225 8.47 -4.95 1.15
N LEU A 226 7.85 -4.91 -0.02
CA LEU A 226 8.40 -5.41 -1.28
C LEU A 226 8.40 -4.26 -2.29
N ILE A 227 9.56 -3.89 -2.79
CA ILE A 227 9.69 -2.84 -3.80
C ILE A 227 10.06 -3.51 -5.12
N GLY A 228 9.31 -3.21 -6.17
CA GLY A 228 9.65 -3.49 -7.56
C GLY A 228 9.78 -2.20 -8.37
N ARG A 229 10.25 -2.30 -9.62
CA ARG A 229 10.42 -1.12 -10.49
C ARG A 229 9.11 -0.41 -10.85
N LYS A 230 8.01 -1.16 -10.91
CA LYS A 230 6.70 -0.71 -11.42
C LYS A 230 5.60 -0.66 -10.35
N PHE A 231 5.82 -1.31 -9.23
CA PHE A 231 4.84 -1.49 -8.17
C PHE A 231 5.53 -1.89 -6.86
N ALA A 232 4.86 -1.63 -5.76
CA ALA A 232 5.33 -1.94 -4.42
C ALA A 232 4.20 -2.50 -3.56
N TYR A 233 4.57 -3.36 -2.61
CA TYR A 233 3.74 -3.79 -1.51
C TYR A 233 4.28 -3.21 -0.21
N ILE A 234 3.41 -2.55 0.55
CA ILE A 234 3.79 -1.83 1.77
C ILE A 234 2.75 -2.18 2.82
N ASN A 235 3.11 -3.05 3.76
CA ASN A 235 2.33 -3.31 4.98
C ASN A 235 0.83 -3.57 4.72
N GLY A 236 0.50 -4.46 3.78
CA GLY A 236 -0.89 -4.76 3.41
C GLY A 236 -1.45 -3.96 2.22
N PHE A 237 -0.74 -2.95 1.73
CA PHE A 237 -1.18 -2.09 0.63
C PHE A 237 -0.38 -2.34 -0.64
N PHE A 238 -1.08 -2.47 -1.77
CA PHE A 238 -0.46 -2.66 -3.08
C PHE A 238 -0.53 -1.37 -3.89
N HIS A 239 0.63 -0.81 -4.20
CA HIS A 239 0.83 0.41 -4.96
C HIS A 239 1.40 0.08 -6.33
N ASN A 240 0.93 0.76 -7.37
CA ASN A 240 1.46 0.56 -8.70
C ASN A 240 1.41 1.86 -9.52
N TRP A 241 2.43 2.07 -10.32
CA TRP A 241 2.64 3.27 -11.14
C TRP A 241 2.94 2.88 -12.59
N ASP A 242 2.36 1.76 -13.01
CA ASP A 242 2.49 1.17 -14.34
C ASP A 242 1.15 1.14 -15.10
N PHE A 243 0.21 1.97 -14.68
CA PHE A 243 -1.00 2.26 -15.44
C PHE A 243 -0.71 3.26 -16.56
N PRO A 244 -1.55 3.30 -17.62
CA PRO A 244 -1.50 4.37 -18.62
C PRO A 244 -1.52 5.74 -17.93
N LEU A 245 -0.67 6.65 -18.40
CA LEU A 245 -0.52 8.00 -17.84
C LEU A 245 -0.18 8.00 -16.34
N SER A 246 0.61 7.02 -15.89
CA SER A 246 1.17 7.00 -14.53
C SER A 246 2.66 6.75 -14.55
N GLY A 247 3.33 7.12 -13.46
CA GLY A 247 4.76 6.87 -13.32
C GLY A 247 5.34 7.51 -12.08
N ILE A 248 6.57 7.11 -11.78
CA ILE A 248 7.36 7.74 -10.71
C ILE A 248 7.67 9.19 -11.11
N GLN A 249 7.34 10.13 -10.22
CA GLN A 249 7.69 11.54 -10.35
C GLN A 249 8.97 11.88 -9.56
N LYS A 250 9.15 11.31 -8.37
CA LYS A 250 10.27 11.62 -7.49
C LYS A 250 10.61 10.43 -6.59
N VAL A 251 11.89 10.12 -6.46
CA VAL A 251 12.41 9.10 -5.53
C VAL A 251 13.64 9.65 -4.83
N LYS A 252 13.67 9.56 -3.50
CA LYS A 252 14.81 9.99 -2.67
C LYS A 252 14.81 9.29 -1.33
N MET A 253 15.97 9.30 -0.68
CA MET A 253 16.09 8.95 0.74
C MET A 253 15.55 10.11 1.60
N ILE A 254 15.02 9.79 2.77
CA ILE A 254 14.55 10.73 3.78
C ILE A 254 15.06 10.31 5.16
N GLU A 255 15.36 11.30 6.00
CA GLU A 255 15.71 11.08 7.42
C GLU A 255 14.60 11.54 8.38
N LYS A 256 13.64 12.32 7.86
CA LYS A 256 12.47 12.80 8.58
C LYS A 256 11.20 12.39 7.85
N PRO A 257 10.16 11.92 8.56
CA PRO A 257 10.06 11.74 10.02
C PRO A 257 10.86 10.55 10.57
N PHE A 258 11.35 9.68 9.70
CA PHE A 258 12.19 8.52 9.99
C PHE A 258 13.16 8.29 8.82
N HIS A 259 14.23 7.52 9.06
CA HIS A 259 15.06 7.00 7.98
C HIS A 259 14.23 6.12 7.05
N GLY A 260 14.24 6.40 5.75
CA GLY A 260 13.35 5.72 4.81
C GLY A 260 13.45 6.17 3.36
N LEU A 261 12.61 5.54 2.54
CA LEU A 261 12.47 5.80 1.12
C LEU A 261 11.22 6.64 0.84
N TYR A 262 11.39 7.76 0.15
CA TYR A 262 10.29 8.56 -0.37
C TYR A 262 10.05 8.25 -1.84
N ILE A 263 8.83 7.87 -2.19
CA ILE A 263 8.37 7.70 -3.57
C ILE A 263 7.14 8.57 -3.79
N LYS A 264 7.21 9.46 -4.78
CA LYS A 264 6.05 10.16 -5.32
C LYS A 264 5.79 9.67 -6.72
N TYR A 265 4.59 9.16 -6.96
CA TYR A 265 4.13 8.77 -8.30
C TYR A 265 2.87 9.54 -8.68
N TYR A 266 2.70 9.77 -9.98
CA TYR A 266 1.52 10.45 -10.51
C TYR A 266 0.62 9.45 -11.24
N TYR A 267 -0.65 9.81 -11.36
CA TYR A 267 -1.64 9.11 -12.18
C TYR A 267 -2.65 10.12 -12.70
N PHE A 268 -3.37 9.77 -13.77
CA PHE A 268 -4.47 10.57 -14.30
C PHE A 268 -5.80 9.89 -14.00
N ASP A 269 -6.77 10.69 -13.59
CA ASP A 269 -8.18 10.31 -13.50
C ASP A 269 -9.08 11.42 -14.07
N ARG A 270 -10.39 11.35 -13.80
CA ARG A 270 -11.37 12.35 -14.27
C ARG A 270 -11.12 13.76 -13.73
N THR A 271 -10.35 13.90 -12.66
CA THR A 271 -9.95 15.19 -12.07
C THR A 271 -8.53 15.59 -12.48
N LEU A 272 -8.03 15.04 -13.60
CA LEU A 272 -6.72 15.29 -14.20
C LEU A 272 -5.58 14.59 -13.44
N LYS A 273 -4.42 15.23 -13.38
CA LYS A 273 -3.21 14.66 -12.82
C LYS A 273 -3.22 14.76 -11.30
N ASN A 274 -3.18 13.62 -10.65
CA ASN A 274 -3.03 13.49 -9.21
C ASN A 274 -1.67 12.84 -8.89
N SER A 275 -1.27 12.92 -7.62
CA SER A 275 -0.05 12.29 -7.13
C SER A 275 -0.25 11.67 -5.77
N GLU A 276 0.41 10.54 -5.55
CA GLU A 276 0.47 9.87 -4.26
C GLU A 276 1.90 9.91 -3.73
N GLU A 277 2.03 10.12 -2.42
CA GLU A 277 3.31 10.19 -1.72
C GLU A 277 3.44 9.04 -0.72
N LEU A 278 4.52 8.26 -0.86
CA LEU A 278 4.83 7.12 0.00
C LEU A 278 6.09 7.45 0.80
N ASN A 279 5.97 7.43 2.13
CA ASN A 279 7.10 7.57 3.06
C ASN A 279 7.34 6.21 3.70
N ILE A 280 8.29 5.43 3.18
CA ILE A 280 8.46 4.02 3.52
C ILE A 280 9.62 3.88 4.52
N PRO A 281 9.37 3.48 5.77
CA PRO A 281 10.43 3.34 6.77
C PRO A 281 11.40 2.20 6.40
N ALA A 282 12.68 2.42 6.66
CA ALA A 282 13.74 1.44 6.43
C ALA A 282 14.74 1.45 7.59
N SER A 283 15.48 0.36 7.77
CA SER A 283 16.64 0.34 8.66
C SER A 283 17.80 1.09 8.00
N PRO A 284 18.65 1.82 8.75
CA PRO A 284 19.88 2.44 8.22
C PRO A 284 20.83 1.47 7.52
N GLU A 285 20.69 0.17 7.77
CA GLU A 285 21.47 -0.90 7.14
C GLU A 285 21.05 -1.19 5.69
N ILE A 286 19.86 -0.73 5.28
CA ILE A 286 19.37 -0.93 3.92
C ILE A 286 20.01 0.11 2.99
N ASP A 287 20.65 -0.34 1.92
CA ASP A 287 21.18 0.55 0.88
C ASP A 287 20.06 1.18 0.05
N LEU A 288 19.46 2.23 0.61
CA LEU A 288 18.45 3.02 -0.08
C LEU A 288 19.02 3.76 -1.29
N GLY A 289 20.33 4.05 -1.32
CA GLY A 289 20.98 4.73 -2.44
C GLY A 289 20.90 3.88 -3.72
N HIS A 290 21.21 2.59 -3.59
CA HIS A 290 21.05 1.63 -4.67
C HIS A 290 19.60 1.49 -5.14
N ILE A 291 18.64 1.42 -4.21
CA ILE A 291 17.20 1.35 -4.54
C ILE A 291 16.74 2.60 -5.30
N VAL A 292 17.16 3.79 -4.85
CA VAL A 292 16.86 5.06 -5.53
C VAL A 292 17.42 5.05 -6.96
N LYS A 293 18.64 4.53 -7.17
CA LYS A 293 19.26 4.42 -8.50
C LYS A 293 18.43 3.49 -9.40
N GLN A 294 18.11 2.29 -8.92
CA GLN A 294 17.32 1.32 -9.69
C GLN A 294 15.90 1.81 -10.02
N LEU A 295 15.27 2.59 -9.14
CA LEU A 295 13.94 3.17 -9.41
C LEU A 295 13.95 4.36 -10.39
N LYS A 296 15.11 5.00 -10.59
CA LYS A 296 15.29 6.07 -11.58
C LYS A 296 15.64 5.54 -12.96
N GLU A 297 16.30 4.39 -13.02
CA GLU A 297 16.57 3.67 -14.26
C GLU A 297 15.25 3.12 -14.84
N LYS A 298 14.89 3.63 -16.03
CA LYS A 298 13.66 3.27 -16.74
C LYS A 298 13.70 1.87 -17.32
#